data_AF-A0A4D4K335-F1
#
_entry.id   AF-A0A4D4K335-F1
#
_cell.length_a   1.000
_cell.length_b   1.000
_cell.length_c   1.000
_cell.angle_alpha   90.00
_cell.angle_beta   90.00
_cell.angle_gamma   90.00
#
_symmetry.space_group_name_H-M   'P 1'
#
loop_
_entity.id
_entity.type
_entity.pdbx_description
1 polymer ?
#
loop_
_entity_poly.entity_id
_entity_poly.type
_entity_poly.pdbx_seq_one_letter_code
_entity_poly.pdbx_strand_id
1 'polypeptide(L)' 'MSDLTTDELIDLQKSADAAYAGLAGLDGDEHRARWEQWRVAAERVQAAVTRHATSAGLNRFEVGRAVKKAARQSEETAGA' A
#
# COMPACT_ATOMS: atom_id res chain seq x y z
N MET A 1 -15.99 5.82 -10.33
CA MET A 1 -15.17 5.86 -9.10
C MET A 1 -14.20 7.01 -9.26
N SER A 2 -14.20 7.99 -8.36
CA SER A 2 -13.27 9.14 -8.42
C SER A 2 -11.81 8.68 -8.37
N ASP A 3 -10.88 9.47 -8.90
CA ASP A 3 -9.45 9.21 -8.74
C ASP A 3 -9.08 9.38 -7.26
N LEU A 4 -8.39 8.38 -6.70
CA LEU A 4 -7.94 8.42 -5.31
C LEU A 4 -6.90 9.53 -5.15
N THR A 5 -7.03 10.27 -4.06
CA THR A 5 -6.05 11.28 -3.64
C THR A 5 -4.76 10.62 -3.16
N THR A 6 -3.69 11.42 -3.04
CA THR A 6 -2.41 10.94 -2.51
C THR A 6 -2.55 10.37 -1.09
N ASP A 7 -3.37 10.96 -0.24
CA ASP A 7 -3.58 10.49 1.14
C ASP A 7 -4.30 9.15 1.16
N GLU A 8 -5.33 8.97 0.33
CA GLU A 8 -6.02 7.68 0.21
C GLU A 8 -5.10 6.57 -0.34
N LEU A 9 -4.15 6.92 -1.24
CA LEU A 9 -3.12 5.98 -1.68
C LEU A 9 -2.16 5.59 -0.55
N ILE A 10 -1.82 6.54 0.32
CA ILE A 10 -0.97 6.30 1.49
C ILE A 10 -1.68 5.38 2.48
N ASP A 11 -2.95 5.60 2.77
CA ASP A 11 -3.73 4.75 3.69
C ASP A 11 -3.92 3.33 3.14
N LEU A 12 -4.13 3.20 1.84
CA LEU A 12 -4.20 1.89 1.18
C LEU A 12 -2.85 1.16 1.25
N GLN A 13 -1.73 1.87 1.07
CA GLN A 13 -0.38 1.31 1.22
C GLN A 13 -0.08 0.91 2.67
N LYS A 14 -0.48 1.71 3.67
CA LYS A 14 -0.37 1.35 5.10
C LYS A 14 -1.14 0.08 5.42
N SER A 15 -2.36 -0.03 4.91
CA SER A 15 -3.19 -1.24 5.07
C SER A 15 -2.53 -2.48 4.47
N ALA A 16 -1.92 -2.34 3.29
CA ALA A 16 -1.16 -3.43 2.67
C ALA A 16 0.11 -3.79 3.45
N ASP A 17 0.85 -2.81 3.96
CA ASP A 17 2.05 -3.03 4.77
C ASP A 17 1.70 -3.71 6.12
N ALA A 18 0.60 -3.33 6.76
CA ALA A 18 0.10 -3.97 7.97
C ALA A 18 -0.35 -5.42 7.74
N ALA A 19 -1.05 -5.69 6.63
CA ALA A 19 -1.43 -7.05 6.23
C ALA A 19 -0.18 -7.93 5.98
N TYR A 20 0.88 -7.37 5.39
CA TYR A 20 2.15 -8.07 5.20
C TYR A 20 2.85 -8.38 6.53
N ALA A 21 2.92 -7.39 7.43
CA ALA A 21 3.51 -7.56 8.76
C ALA A 21 2.79 -8.67 9.56
N GLY A 22 1.46 -8.77 9.40
CA GLY A 22 0.63 -9.80 10.01
C GLY A 22 0.86 -11.23 9.50
N LEU A 23 1.76 -11.44 8.52
CA LEU A 23 2.21 -12.76 8.07
C LEU A 23 3.33 -13.33 8.96
N ALA A 24 4.04 -12.48 9.69
CA ALA A 24 5.17 -12.90 10.51
C ALA A 24 4.71 -13.90 11.58
N GLY A 25 5.40 -15.04 11.67
CA GLY A 25 5.12 -16.10 12.63
C GLY A 25 3.98 -17.05 12.24
N LEU A 26 3.35 -16.87 11.07
CA LEU A 26 2.36 -17.81 10.54
C LEU A 26 3.02 -18.87 9.68
N ASP A 27 2.42 -20.05 9.64
CA ASP A 27 2.81 -21.14 8.74
C ASP A 27 1.59 -21.83 8.08
N GLY A 28 1.87 -22.80 7.22
CA GLY A 28 0.87 -23.67 6.62
C GLY A 28 -0.27 -22.93 5.90
N ASP A 29 -1.50 -23.40 6.14
CA ASP A 29 -2.70 -22.87 5.48
C ASP A 29 -3.10 -21.49 6.00
N GLU A 30 -2.80 -21.16 7.26
CA GLU A 30 -3.08 -19.83 7.82
C GLU A 30 -2.20 -18.77 7.14
N HIS A 31 -0.90 -19.04 7.00
CA HIS A 31 -0.01 -18.16 6.25
C HIS A 31 -0.50 -17.98 4.81
N ARG A 32 -0.89 -19.06 4.13
CA ARG A 32 -1.39 -18.99 2.74
C ARG A 32 -2.64 -18.14 2.61
N ALA A 33 -3.61 -18.32 3.52
CA ALA A 33 -4.85 -17.54 3.52
C ALA A 33 -4.59 -16.05 3.75
N ARG A 34 -3.73 -15.70 4.72
CA ARG A 34 -3.38 -14.30 4.97
C ARG A 34 -2.53 -13.71 3.86
N TRP A 35 -1.65 -14.50 3.24
CA TRP A 35 -0.85 -14.07 2.11
C TRP A 35 -1.72 -13.68 0.91
N GLU A 36 -2.78 -14.44 0.63
CA GLU A 36 -3.71 -14.11 -0.45
C GLU A 36 -4.47 -12.79 -0.17
N GLN A 37 -4.88 -12.57 1.08
CA GLN A 37 -5.49 -11.30 1.49
C GLN A 37 -4.54 -10.12 1.30
N TRP A 38 -3.29 -10.27 1.73
CA TRP A 38 -2.24 -9.28 1.49
C TRP A 38 -2.02 -9.03 0.00
N ARG A 39 -1.97 -10.09 -0.82
CA ARG A 39 -1.76 -9.99 -2.26
C ARG A 39 -2.87 -9.15 -2.91
N VAL A 40 -4.14 -9.41 -2.59
CA VAL A 40 -5.27 -8.63 -3.11
C VAL A 40 -5.16 -7.16 -2.70
N ALA A 41 -4.73 -6.87 -1.47
CA ALA A 41 -4.49 -5.50 -1.03
C ALA A 41 -3.35 -4.83 -1.83
N ALA A 42 -2.24 -5.54 -2.05
CA ALA A 42 -1.11 -5.05 -2.83
C ALA A 42 -1.48 -4.77 -4.30
N GLU A 43 -2.29 -5.64 -4.91
CA GLU A 43 -2.81 -5.44 -6.28
C GLU A 43 -3.70 -4.20 -6.37
N ARG A 44 -4.56 -3.96 -5.37
CA ARG A 44 -5.38 -2.74 -5.30
C ARG A 44 -4.53 -1.48 -5.20
N VAL A 45 -3.46 -1.50 -4.39
CA VAL A 45 -2.51 -0.37 -4.32
C VAL A 45 -1.87 -0.09 -5.67
N GLN A 46 -1.36 -1.13 -6.35
CA GLN A 46 -0.71 -0.96 -7.66
C GLN A 46 -1.67 -0.42 -8.72
N ALA A 47 -2.92 -0.90 -8.74
CA ALA A 47 -3.95 -0.41 -9.65
C ALA A 47 -4.29 1.06 -9.36
N ALA A 48 -4.44 1.43 -8.10
CA ALA A 48 -4.74 2.79 -7.66
C ALA A 48 -3.61 3.77 -8.01
N VAL A 49 -2.36 3.40 -7.73
CA VAL A 49 -1.17 4.19 -8.10
C VAL A 49 -1.08 4.38 -9.61
N THR A 50 -1.30 3.32 -10.39
CA THR A 50 -1.26 3.37 -11.85
C THR A 50 -2.32 4.32 -12.39
N ARG A 51 -3.54 4.23 -11.86
CA ARG A 51 -4.64 5.09 -12.26
C ARG A 51 -4.37 6.56 -11.91
N HIS A 52 -3.98 6.84 -10.67
CA HIS A 52 -3.65 8.18 -10.21
C HIS A 52 -2.53 8.81 -11.05
N ALA A 53 -1.45 8.07 -11.28
CA ALA A 53 -0.33 8.53 -12.10
C ALA A 53 -0.76 8.82 -13.54
N THR A 54 -1.60 7.96 -14.13
CA THR A 54 -2.14 8.18 -15.49
C THR A 54 -3.00 9.43 -15.54
N SER A 55 -3.92 9.61 -14.60
CA SER A 55 -4.81 10.77 -14.56
C SER A 55 -4.06 12.08 -14.32
N ALA A 56 -2.98 12.06 -13.55
CA ALA A 56 -2.18 13.24 -13.22
C ALA A 56 -1.03 13.50 -14.21
N GLY A 57 -0.84 12.64 -15.23
CA GLY A 57 0.31 12.73 -16.14
C GLY A 57 1.67 12.52 -15.47
N LEU A 58 1.69 11.79 -14.35
CA LEU A 58 2.88 11.55 -13.54
C LEU A 58 3.53 10.19 -13.86
N ASN A 59 4.81 10.05 -13.50
CA ASN A 59 5.49 8.77 -13.59
C ASN A 59 5.00 7.83 -12.47
N ARG A 60 4.38 6.70 -12.85
CA ARG A 60 3.85 5.71 -11.89
C ARG A 60 4.87 5.20 -10.88
N PHE A 61 6.14 5.10 -11.27
CA PHE A 61 7.21 4.60 -10.41
C PHE A 61 7.54 5.61 -9.31
N GLU A 62 7.61 6.89 -9.67
CA GLU A 62 7.85 7.98 -8.71
C GLU A 62 6.67 8.12 -7.74
N VAL A 63 5.43 8.07 -8.24
CA VAL A 63 4.22 8.08 -7.40
C VAL A 63 4.25 6.90 -6.42
N GLY A 64 4.48 5.67 -6.91
CA GLY A 64 4.54 4.49 -6.05
C GLY A 64 5.65 4.56 -5.02
N ARG A 65 6.81 5.12 -5.37
CA ARG A 65 7.92 5.34 -4.44
C ARG A 65 7.57 6.36 -3.35
N ALA A 66 6.95 7.47 -3.73
CA ALA A 66 6.51 8.51 -2.80
C ALA A 66 5.46 7.99 -1.82
N VAL A 67 4.45 7.26 -2.31
CA VAL A 67 3.42 6.63 -1.49
C VAL A 67 4.02 5.64 -0.48
N LYS A 68 4.92 4.75 -0.92
CA LYS A 68 5.62 3.81 -0.01
C LYS A 68 6.47 4.52 1.03
N LYS A 69 7.16 5.59 0.65
CA LYS A 69 7.96 6.39 1.57
C LYS A 69 7.05 7.04 2.62
N ALA A 70 5.99 7.72 2.20
CA ALA A 70 5.06 8.39 3.10
C ALA A 70 4.34 7.42 4.05
N ALA A 71 3.90 6.25 3.54
CA ALA A 71 3.25 5.22 4.34
C ALA A 71 4.13 4.75 5.51
N ARG A 72 5.45 4.68 5.32
CA ARG A 72 6.41 4.22 6.33
C ARG A 72 7.01 5.33 7.18
N GLN A 73 6.93 6.58 6.74
CA GLN A 73 7.42 7.73 7.49
C GLN A 73 6.39 8.31 8.46
N SER A 74 5.09 8.04 8.28
CA SER A 74 4.06 8.48 9.23
C SER A 74 4.18 7.85 10.63
N GLU A 75 4.99 6.80 10.81
CA GLU A 75 5.24 6.20 12.13
C GLU A 75 6.37 6.93 12.92
N GLU A 76 7.15 7.81 12.28
CA GLU A 76 8.30 8.48 12.92
C GLU A 76 7.95 9.84 13.56
N THR A 77 6.79 10.42 13.24
CA THR A 77 6.31 11.70 13.79
C THR A 77 5.44 11.58 15.06
N ALA A 78 5.40 10.40 15.70
CA ALA A 78 4.75 10.18 17.00
C ALA A 78 5.76 9.92 18.15
N GLY A 79 7.00 10.37 17.99
CA GLY A 79 8.07 10.21 18.98
C GLY A 79 9.07 11.37 18.97
N ALA A 80 8.59 12.58 19.25
CA ALA A 80 9.43 13.74 19.60
C ALA A 80 8.84 14.48 20.80
#